data_AF-A0A2V6IUA7-F1
#
_entry.id   AF-A0A2V6IUA7-F1
#
_cell.length_a   1.000
_cell.length_b   1.000
_cell.length_c   1.000
_cell.angle_alpha   90.00
_cell.angle_beta   90.00
_cell.angle_gamma   90.00
#
_symmetry.space_group_name_H-M   'P 1'
#
loop_
_entity.id
_entity.type
_entity.pdbx_description
1 polymer ?
#
loop_
_entity_poly.entity_id
_entity_poly.type
_entity_poly.pdbx_seq_one_letter_code
_entity_poly.pdbx_strand_id
1 'polypeptide(L)'
;MLVHLLRSHPEICAHDEVFSPDKVRGLSGKYLQRSREDPGFIEWLSAERYRDPIRFLYKFVLDPDGKKAVGFKLKHDELVLPGYETVRNEIASNRKLRIVHLRRNNLLRRYLSHYIAANVTRVTLAVGEQSIPELPPIRLDPVDCERDFETTLIRQAEFTVLFAGHRSFSISYEQLISGERSQLDKLLRFLGVSTRELTTTTRRLGRDNLRSVIANYDELREYFCESRFAEFFEDSIKRE
;
A
#
# COMPACT_ATOMS: atom_id res chain seq x y z
N MET A 1 4.85 -2.92 2.45
CA MET A 1 6.26 -2.90 2.02
C MET A 1 6.85 -1.49 2.05
N LEU A 2 6.45 -0.58 1.16
CA LEU A 2 7.06 0.76 1.05
C LEU A 2 7.12 1.53 2.38
N VAL A 3 5.99 1.63 3.10
CA VAL A 3 5.95 2.28 4.43
C VAL A 3 6.98 1.67 5.39
N HIS A 4 7.15 0.35 5.40
CA HIS A 4 8.12 -0.31 6.27
C HIS A 4 9.57 -0.06 5.84
N LEU A 5 9.85 0.02 4.54
CA LEU A 5 11.17 0.44 4.04
C LEU A 5 11.48 1.88 4.48
N LEU A 6 10.54 2.81 4.31
CA LEU A 6 10.71 4.21 4.71
C LEU A 6 10.93 4.37 6.21
N ARG A 7 10.33 3.50 7.06
CA ARG A 7 10.55 3.49 8.51
C ARG A 7 11.99 3.16 8.93
N SER A 8 12.78 2.50 8.08
CA SER A 8 14.21 2.28 8.35
C SER A 8 15.05 3.56 8.23
N HIS A 9 14.49 4.61 7.64
CA HIS A 9 15.17 5.88 7.44
C HIS A 9 15.01 6.80 8.67
N PRO A 10 16.10 7.25 9.32
CA PRO A 10 16.00 8.01 10.56
C PRO A 10 15.38 9.40 10.40
N GLU A 11 15.41 9.96 9.19
CA GLU A 11 14.84 11.27 8.86
C GLU A 11 13.36 11.22 8.42
N ILE A 12 12.73 10.03 8.40
CA ILE A 12 11.34 9.86 7.94
C ILE A 12 10.46 9.31 9.07
N CYS A 13 9.29 9.92 9.28
CA CYS A 13 8.17 9.29 10.00
C CYS A 13 7.12 8.83 8.98
N ALA A 14 7.02 7.52 8.75
CA ALA A 14 6.06 6.95 7.81
C ALA A 14 4.95 6.20 8.55
N HIS A 15 3.80 6.83 8.70
CA HIS A 15 2.57 6.19 9.14
C HIS A 15 2.01 5.28 8.04
N ASP A 16 1.19 4.31 8.43
CA ASP A 16 0.47 3.44 7.50
C ASP A 16 -0.98 3.93 7.32
N GLU A 17 -1.97 3.04 7.42
CA GLU A 17 -3.40 3.35 7.19
C GLU A 17 -4.06 3.98 8.43
N VAL A 18 -3.64 5.18 8.81
CA VAL A 18 -4.13 5.89 10.02
C VAL A 18 -5.59 6.34 9.95
N PHE A 19 -6.18 6.33 8.75
CA PHE A 19 -7.60 6.63 8.52
C PHE A 19 -8.50 5.39 8.47
N SER A 20 -7.96 4.20 8.78
CA SER A 20 -8.73 2.95 8.86
C SER A 20 -10.09 3.15 9.56
N PRO A 21 -11.17 2.55 9.04
CA PRO A 21 -12.52 2.86 9.49
C PRO A 21 -12.78 2.46 10.94
N ASP A 22 -12.17 1.41 11.49
CA ASP A 22 -12.51 0.99 12.87
C ASP A 22 -11.91 1.95 13.93
N LYS A 23 -10.59 2.06 13.92
CA LYS A 23 -9.78 2.82 14.89
C LYS A 23 -8.47 3.24 14.24
N VAL A 24 -7.82 4.23 14.82
CA VAL A 24 -6.48 4.65 14.37
C VAL A 24 -5.50 3.49 14.56
N ARG A 25 -4.82 3.12 13.48
CA ARG A 25 -3.79 2.08 13.43
C ARG A 25 -2.62 2.55 12.57
N GLY A 26 -1.53 1.79 12.56
CA GLY A 26 -0.42 2.07 11.65
C GLY A 26 0.42 3.29 12.01
N LEU A 27 0.29 3.83 13.23
CA LEU A 27 1.14 4.91 13.73
C LEU A 27 2.62 4.48 13.78
N SER A 28 3.49 5.48 13.80
CA SER A 28 4.95 5.35 13.92
C SER A 28 5.50 6.51 14.75
N GLY A 29 6.80 6.49 15.07
CA GLY A 29 7.43 7.55 15.85
C GLY A 29 6.83 7.70 17.27
N LYS A 30 6.82 8.93 17.80
CA LYS A 30 6.33 9.19 19.16
C LYS A 30 4.90 8.74 19.43
N TYR A 31 4.02 8.78 18.44
CA TYR A 31 2.61 8.41 18.65
C TYR A 31 2.43 6.90 18.76
N LEU A 32 3.29 6.11 18.09
CA LEU A 32 3.34 4.66 18.33
C LEU A 32 3.88 4.38 19.74
N GLN A 33 4.93 5.08 20.17
CA GLN A 33 5.44 4.93 21.53
C GLN A 33 4.38 5.27 22.58
N ARG A 34 3.72 6.43 22.44
CA ARG A 34 2.64 6.85 23.33
C ARG A 34 1.48 5.85 23.38
N SER A 35 1.11 5.25 22.24
CA SER A 35 0.07 4.21 22.21
C SER A 35 0.40 2.95 23.00
N ARG A 36 1.68 2.70 23.27
CA ARG A 36 2.15 1.58 24.11
C ARG A 36 2.19 1.94 25.58
N GLU A 37 2.40 3.22 25.89
CA GLU A 37 2.49 3.75 27.26
C GLU A 37 1.11 4.07 27.85
N ASP A 38 0.17 4.52 27.00
CA ASP A 38 -1.18 4.92 27.38
C ASP A 38 -2.22 4.10 26.60
N PRO A 39 -2.84 3.08 27.22
CA PRO A 39 -3.86 2.25 26.58
C PRO A 39 -5.10 3.03 26.08
N GLY A 40 -5.41 4.19 26.68
CA GLY A 40 -6.54 5.04 26.29
C GLY A 40 -6.23 5.97 25.10
N PHE A 41 -4.95 6.12 24.75
CA PHE A 41 -4.52 7.08 23.73
C PHE A 41 -5.13 6.81 22.35
N ILE A 42 -5.20 5.54 21.92
CA ILE A 42 -5.75 5.19 20.61
C ILE A 42 -7.25 5.47 20.52
N GLU A 43 -7.98 5.22 21.61
CA GLU A 43 -9.41 5.48 21.67
C GLU A 43 -9.67 6.99 21.58
N TRP A 44 -8.96 7.76 22.40
CA TRP A 44 -9.01 9.21 22.36
C TRP A 44 -8.63 9.78 20.98
N LEU A 45 -7.53 9.30 20.39
CA LEU A 45 -7.07 9.75 19.09
C LEU A 45 -8.04 9.38 17.96
N SER A 46 -8.71 8.23 18.08
CA SER A 46 -9.77 7.83 17.15
C SER A 46 -10.97 8.76 17.26
N ALA A 47 -11.39 9.15 18.47
CA ALA A 47 -12.44 10.13 18.68
C ALA A 47 -12.07 11.52 18.12
N GLU A 48 -10.83 11.96 18.27
CA GLU A 48 -10.34 13.21 17.65
C GLU A 48 -10.41 13.15 16.12
N ARG A 49 -10.01 12.03 15.51
CA ARG A 49 -10.14 11.80 14.06
C ARG A 49 -11.57 11.92 13.57
N TYR A 50 -12.52 11.33 14.29
CA TYR A 50 -13.94 11.39 13.93
C TYR A 50 -14.54 12.77 14.10
N ARG A 51 -14.14 13.48 15.17
CA ARG A 51 -14.64 14.82 15.44
C ARG A 51 -14.17 15.83 14.40
N ASP A 52 -12.89 15.78 14.03
CA ASP A 52 -12.28 16.70 13.09
C ASP A 52 -11.13 16.01 12.33
N PRO A 53 -11.41 15.40 11.17
CA PRO A 53 -10.40 14.66 10.42
C PRO A 53 -9.29 15.55 9.86
N ILE A 54 -9.54 16.84 9.64
CA ILE A 54 -8.55 17.79 9.11
C ILE A 54 -7.59 18.23 10.20
N ARG A 55 -8.12 18.58 11.38
CA ARG A 55 -7.27 18.80 12.56
C ARG A 55 -6.47 17.55 12.88
N PHE A 56 -7.08 16.36 12.80
CA PHE A 56 -6.36 15.12 13.03
C PHE A 56 -5.17 14.94 12.06
N LEU A 57 -5.41 15.16 10.76
CA LEU A 57 -4.40 15.13 9.72
C LEU A 57 -3.22 16.05 10.04
N TYR A 58 -3.47 17.33 10.29
CA TYR A 58 -2.39 18.31 10.46
C TYR A 58 -1.71 18.25 11.83
N LYS A 59 -2.47 17.96 12.89
CA LYS A 59 -1.95 18.00 14.25
C LYS A 59 -1.19 16.74 14.65
N PHE A 60 -1.58 15.58 14.12
CA PHE A 60 -1.00 14.30 14.53
C PHE A 60 -0.35 13.54 13.37
N VAL A 61 -1.02 13.44 12.22
CA VAL A 61 -0.51 12.62 11.11
C VAL A 61 0.65 13.31 10.37
N LEU A 62 0.58 14.63 10.22
CA LEU A 62 1.62 15.44 9.56
C LEU A 62 2.51 16.19 10.56
N ASP A 63 2.51 15.79 11.83
CA ASP A 63 3.50 16.27 12.81
C ASP A 63 4.87 15.67 12.46
N PRO A 64 5.86 16.49 12.05
CA PRO A 64 7.17 15.97 11.66
C PRO A 64 7.94 15.38 12.84
N ASP A 65 7.67 15.79 14.08
CA ASP A 65 8.35 15.29 15.28
C ASP A 65 9.89 15.27 15.14
N GLY A 66 10.47 16.37 14.65
CA GLY A 66 11.91 16.50 14.39
C GLY A 66 12.44 15.71 13.19
N LYS A 67 11.59 15.03 12.44
CA LYS A 67 11.92 14.38 11.16
C LYS A 67 11.89 15.37 10.00
N LYS A 68 12.63 15.07 8.94
CA LYS A 68 12.64 15.89 7.71
C LYS A 68 11.42 15.62 6.83
N ALA A 69 10.90 14.40 6.86
CA ALA A 69 9.70 14.02 6.13
C ALA A 69 8.74 13.23 7.03
N VAL A 70 7.46 13.53 6.90
CA VAL A 70 6.37 12.77 7.52
C VAL A 70 5.32 12.46 6.47
N GLY A 71 4.71 11.28 6.56
CA GLY A 71 3.69 10.85 5.62
C GLY A 71 2.89 9.68 6.13
N PHE A 72 1.85 9.33 5.37
CA PHE A 72 0.93 8.25 5.67
C PHE A 72 0.46 7.58 4.38
N LYS A 73 -0.19 6.42 4.50
CA LYS A 73 -0.67 5.65 3.35
C LYS A 73 -2.21 5.66 3.30
N LEU A 74 -2.73 5.79 2.09
CA LEU A 74 -4.14 5.62 1.77
C LEU A 74 -4.28 4.68 0.58
N LYS A 75 -5.31 3.84 0.56
CA LYS A 75 -5.64 3.03 -0.62
C LYS A 75 -6.66 3.76 -1.49
N HIS A 76 -6.56 3.59 -2.81
CA HIS A 76 -7.56 4.13 -3.73
C HIS A 76 -8.98 3.62 -3.39
N ASP A 77 -9.09 2.34 -3.01
CA ASP A 77 -10.37 1.69 -2.68
C ASP A 77 -11.04 2.30 -1.43
N GLU A 78 -10.24 2.84 -0.50
CA GLU A 78 -10.73 3.56 0.68
C GLU A 78 -11.09 4.99 0.32
N LEU A 79 -10.23 5.63 -0.48
CA LEU A 79 -10.39 7.03 -0.85
C LEU A 79 -11.65 7.31 -1.64
N VAL A 80 -12.25 6.34 -2.35
CA VAL A 80 -13.53 6.54 -3.05
C VAL A 80 -14.73 6.53 -2.10
N LEU A 81 -14.60 6.01 -0.88
CA LEU A 81 -15.71 5.89 0.06
C LEU A 81 -16.13 7.27 0.59
N PRO A 82 -17.43 7.48 0.87
CA PRO A 82 -17.93 8.76 1.38
C PRO A 82 -17.23 9.23 2.66
N GLY A 83 -16.88 8.31 3.56
CA GLY A 83 -16.18 8.64 4.81
C GLY A 83 -14.78 9.25 4.63
N TYR A 84 -14.20 9.16 3.44
CA TYR A 84 -12.89 9.74 3.11
C TYR A 84 -13.00 11.05 2.34
N GLU A 85 -14.20 11.51 1.98
CA GLU A 85 -14.40 12.68 1.13
C GLU A 85 -13.70 13.93 1.68
N THR A 86 -13.90 14.24 2.95
CA THR A 86 -13.31 15.42 3.60
C THR A 86 -11.78 15.40 3.51
N VAL A 87 -11.16 14.27 3.83
CA VAL A 87 -9.69 14.11 3.79
C VAL A 87 -9.18 14.10 2.34
N ARG A 88 -9.88 13.44 1.43
CA ARG A 88 -9.56 13.40 0.00
C ARG A 88 -9.54 14.80 -0.60
N ASN A 89 -10.56 15.62 -0.30
CA ASN A 89 -10.68 16.99 -0.79
C ASN A 89 -9.59 17.90 -0.21
N GLU A 90 -9.25 17.73 1.07
CA GLU A 90 -8.13 18.44 1.69
C GLU A 90 -6.80 18.10 1.03
N ILE A 91 -6.51 16.81 0.80
CA ILE A 91 -5.28 16.38 0.14
C ILE A 91 -5.23 16.92 -1.29
N ALA A 92 -6.32 16.83 -2.06
CA ALA A 92 -6.37 17.27 -3.45
C ALA A 92 -6.16 18.79 -3.61
N SER A 93 -6.61 19.58 -2.64
CA SER A 93 -6.47 21.05 -2.66
C SER A 93 -5.10 21.51 -2.12
N ASN A 94 -4.51 20.80 -1.16
CA ASN A 94 -3.21 21.17 -0.60
C ASN A 94 -2.01 20.74 -1.46
N ARG A 95 -1.65 21.57 -2.45
CA ARG A 95 -0.53 21.33 -3.36
C ARG A 95 0.87 21.33 -2.72
N LYS A 96 0.99 21.63 -1.41
CA LYS A 96 2.27 21.51 -0.68
C LYS A 96 2.60 20.05 -0.37
N LEU A 97 1.60 19.17 -0.33
CA LEU A 97 1.80 17.74 -0.14
C LEU A 97 2.44 17.12 -1.39
N ARG A 98 3.41 16.24 -1.16
CA ARG A 98 4.03 15.41 -2.20
C ARG A 98 3.30 14.07 -2.25
N ILE A 99 3.05 13.54 -3.44
CA ILE A 99 2.31 12.29 -3.64
C ILE A 99 3.26 11.20 -4.14
N VAL A 100 3.23 10.03 -3.50
CA VAL A 100 3.92 8.84 -4.00
C VAL A 100 2.86 7.84 -4.45
N HIS A 101 2.78 7.58 -5.75
CA HIS A 101 1.93 6.53 -6.31
C HIS A 101 2.70 5.21 -6.31
N LEU A 102 2.24 4.27 -5.48
CA LEU A 102 2.69 2.88 -5.52
C LEU A 102 1.69 2.07 -6.36
N ARG A 103 2.16 1.50 -7.46
CA ARG A 103 1.35 0.63 -8.35
C ARG A 103 1.88 -0.79 -8.31
N ARG A 104 1.07 -1.78 -8.65
CA ARG A 104 1.53 -3.16 -8.85
C ARG A 104 1.17 -3.55 -10.27
N ASN A 105 2.17 -3.85 -11.08
CA ASN A 105 1.97 -4.01 -12.53
C ASN A 105 1.18 -5.28 -12.83
N ASN A 106 1.50 -6.40 -12.15
CA ASN A 106 0.75 -7.64 -12.33
C ASN A 106 -0.53 -7.62 -11.46
N LEU A 107 -1.68 -7.35 -12.10
CA LEU A 107 -2.97 -7.24 -11.40
C LEU A 107 -3.48 -8.58 -10.88
N LEU A 108 -3.16 -9.71 -11.51
CA LEU A 108 -3.48 -11.04 -10.99
C LEU A 108 -2.77 -11.30 -9.65
N ARG A 109 -1.47 -10.98 -9.58
CA ARG A 109 -0.71 -11.06 -8.31
C ARG A 109 -1.26 -10.11 -7.25
N ARG A 110 -1.73 -8.93 -7.67
CA ARG A 110 -2.38 -7.96 -6.77
C ARG A 110 -3.68 -8.52 -6.21
N TYR A 111 -4.56 -9.03 -7.08
CA TYR A 111 -5.85 -9.59 -6.72
C TYR A 111 -5.70 -10.82 -5.83
N LEU A 112 -4.82 -11.75 -6.18
CA LEU A 112 -4.53 -12.92 -5.35
C LEU A 112 -4.09 -12.52 -3.94
N SER A 113 -3.20 -11.53 -3.81
CA SER A 113 -2.76 -11.02 -2.52
C SER A 113 -3.90 -10.38 -1.71
N HIS A 114 -4.80 -9.67 -2.38
CA HIS A 114 -5.99 -9.09 -1.75
C HIS A 114 -6.97 -10.19 -1.31
N TYR A 115 -7.23 -11.16 -2.18
CA TYR A 115 -8.10 -12.30 -1.92
C TYR A 115 -7.63 -13.12 -0.71
N ILE A 116 -6.34 -13.44 -0.64
CA ILE A 116 -5.76 -14.17 0.50
C ILE A 116 -5.98 -13.39 1.81
N ALA A 117 -5.72 -12.08 1.80
CA ALA A 117 -5.92 -11.27 2.98
C ALA A 117 -7.40 -11.15 3.38
N ALA A 118 -8.31 -10.97 2.43
CA ALA A 118 -9.73 -10.84 2.74
C ALA A 118 -10.37 -12.16 3.21
N ASN A 119 -10.02 -13.28 2.57
CA ASN A 119 -10.77 -14.53 2.70
C ASN A 119 -10.04 -15.63 3.47
N VAL A 120 -8.72 -15.53 3.66
CA VAL A 120 -7.91 -16.63 4.23
C VAL A 120 -7.19 -16.22 5.51
N THR A 121 -6.33 -15.20 5.46
CA THR A 121 -5.36 -14.93 6.54
C THR A 121 -5.62 -13.65 7.33
N ARG A 122 -6.49 -12.74 6.84
CA ARG A 122 -6.64 -11.35 7.36
C ARG A 122 -5.35 -10.51 7.29
N VAL A 123 -4.30 -10.98 6.63
CA VAL A 123 -2.99 -10.32 6.60
C VAL A 123 -2.41 -10.35 5.17
N THR A 124 -1.89 -9.21 4.71
CA THR A 124 -1.25 -9.06 3.39
C THR A 124 0.28 -9.20 3.43
N LEU A 125 0.91 -9.08 4.60
CA LEU A 125 2.37 -9.11 4.81
C LEU A 125 2.73 -9.85 6.10
N ALA A 126 3.68 -10.77 6.06
CA ALA A 126 4.29 -11.32 7.27
C ALA A 126 5.37 -10.35 7.79
N VAL A 127 5.42 -10.16 9.11
CA VAL A 127 6.45 -9.36 9.78
C VAL A 127 7.33 -10.28 10.63
N GLY A 128 8.64 -10.26 10.41
CA GLY A 128 9.59 -11.06 11.21
C GLY A 128 9.53 -12.56 10.91
N GLU A 129 9.59 -13.40 11.95
CA GLU A 129 9.60 -14.88 11.86
C GLU A 129 8.20 -15.53 11.83
N GLN A 130 7.14 -14.74 11.61
CA GLN A 130 5.79 -15.28 11.51
C GLN A 130 5.72 -16.37 10.43
N SER A 131 5.25 -17.57 10.81
CA SER A 131 5.06 -18.67 9.87
C SER A 131 4.09 -18.23 8.78
N ILE A 132 4.51 -18.37 7.53
CA ILE A 132 3.61 -18.18 6.38
C ILE A 132 2.65 -19.36 6.41
N PRO A 133 1.33 -19.16 6.60
CA PRO A 133 0.39 -20.27 6.63
C PRO A 133 0.47 -21.06 5.32
N GLU A 134 0.40 -22.40 5.38
CA GLU A 134 0.17 -23.18 4.18
C GLU A 134 -1.21 -22.83 3.64
N LEU A 135 -1.22 -22.18 2.47
CA LEU A 135 -2.45 -21.77 1.81
C LEU A 135 -3.02 -22.97 1.06
N PRO A 136 -4.30 -23.34 1.25
CA PRO A 136 -4.95 -24.31 0.39
C PRO A 136 -4.97 -23.78 -1.07
N PRO A 137 -5.02 -24.66 -2.08
CA PRO A 137 -5.14 -24.23 -3.47
C PRO A 137 -6.35 -23.29 -3.64
N ILE A 138 -6.11 -22.10 -4.17
CA ILE A 138 -7.12 -21.05 -4.29
C ILE A 138 -7.77 -21.13 -5.66
N ARG A 139 -9.10 -21.19 -5.70
CA ARG A 139 -9.85 -21.00 -6.95
C ARG A 139 -10.30 -19.55 -7.05
N LEU A 140 -10.08 -18.93 -8.20
CA LEU A 140 -10.51 -17.56 -8.47
C LEU A 140 -11.53 -17.57 -9.62
N ASP A 141 -12.58 -16.77 -9.49
CA ASP A 141 -13.56 -16.58 -10.55
C ASP A 141 -13.01 -15.62 -11.62
N PRO A 142 -13.00 -15.98 -12.92
CA PRO A 142 -12.47 -15.13 -13.98
C PRO A 142 -13.19 -13.77 -14.09
N VAL A 143 -14.51 -13.74 -13.92
CA VAL A 143 -15.33 -12.52 -14.03
C VAL A 143 -15.04 -11.59 -12.87
N ASP A 144 -14.86 -12.13 -11.65
CA ASP A 144 -14.45 -11.32 -10.51
C ASP A 144 -13.02 -10.78 -10.65
N CYS A 145 -12.09 -11.57 -11.19
CA CYS A 145 -10.75 -11.10 -11.53
C CYS A 145 -10.81 -9.93 -12.52
N GLU A 146 -11.56 -10.08 -13.61
CA GLU A 146 -11.69 -9.05 -14.65
C GLU A 146 -12.27 -7.76 -14.08
N ARG A 147 -13.38 -7.86 -13.33
CA ARG A 147 -14.01 -6.72 -12.67
C ARG A 147 -13.03 -5.98 -11.75
N ASP A 148 -12.24 -6.72 -10.99
CA ASP A 148 -11.26 -6.18 -10.07
C ASP A 148 -10.06 -5.51 -10.81
N PHE A 149 -9.60 -6.09 -11.92
CA PHE A 149 -8.54 -5.51 -12.75
C PHE A 149 -8.99 -4.19 -13.37
N GLU A 150 -10.17 -4.18 -13.98
CA GLU A 150 -10.81 -3.00 -14.57
C GLU A 150 -10.99 -1.90 -13.52
N THR A 151 -11.60 -2.24 -12.39
CA THR A 151 -11.82 -1.30 -11.28
C THR A 151 -10.50 -0.71 -10.79
N THR A 152 -9.44 -1.51 -10.72
CA THR A 152 -8.12 -1.05 -10.30
C THR A 152 -7.52 -0.06 -11.30
N LEU A 153 -7.63 -0.33 -12.60
CA LEU A 153 -7.12 0.56 -13.64
C LEU A 153 -7.88 1.89 -13.67
N ILE A 154 -9.21 1.84 -13.56
CA ILE A 154 -10.06 3.03 -13.46
C ILE A 154 -9.64 3.88 -12.26
N ARG A 155 -9.56 3.28 -11.06
CA ARG A 155 -9.13 3.98 -9.83
C ARG A 155 -7.73 4.57 -9.98
N GLN A 156 -6.79 3.84 -10.58
CA GLN A 156 -5.43 4.37 -10.82
C GLN A 156 -5.44 5.60 -11.72
N ALA A 157 -6.25 5.60 -12.79
CA ALA A 157 -6.40 6.74 -13.68
C ALA A 157 -7.06 7.93 -12.95
N GLU A 158 -8.18 7.71 -12.26
CA GLU A 158 -8.90 8.72 -11.48
C GLU A 158 -7.99 9.44 -10.48
N PHE A 159 -7.25 8.71 -9.65
CA PHE A 159 -6.36 9.32 -8.66
C PHE A 159 -5.10 9.94 -9.27
N THR A 160 -4.67 9.47 -10.45
CA THR A 160 -3.61 10.15 -11.20
C THR A 160 -4.09 11.53 -11.66
N VAL A 161 -5.33 11.64 -12.16
CA VAL A 161 -5.93 12.91 -12.57
C VAL A 161 -6.19 13.81 -11.36
N LEU A 162 -6.80 13.28 -10.30
CA LEU A 162 -7.11 14.05 -9.08
C LEU A 162 -5.85 14.72 -8.49
N PHE A 163 -4.73 14.02 -8.50
CA PHE A 163 -3.47 14.49 -7.94
C PHE A 163 -2.48 15.05 -8.98
N ALA A 164 -2.91 15.29 -10.23
CA ALA A 164 -2.03 15.78 -11.30
C ALA A 164 -1.35 17.13 -10.99
N GLY A 165 -1.98 17.97 -10.16
CA GLY A 165 -1.40 19.25 -9.72
C GLY A 165 -0.36 19.15 -8.59
N HIS A 166 -0.08 17.95 -8.07
CA HIS A 166 0.93 17.75 -7.04
C HIS A 166 2.30 17.46 -7.64
N ARG A 167 3.34 17.70 -6.82
CA ARG A 167 4.62 17.02 -7.04
C ARG A 167 4.40 15.54 -6.74
N SER A 168 4.55 14.71 -7.77
CA SER A 168 4.25 13.29 -7.71
C SER A 168 5.45 12.44 -8.11
N PHE A 169 5.59 11.28 -7.48
CA PHE A 169 6.56 10.24 -7.83
C PHE A 169 5.82 8.92 -8.00
N SER A 170 6.12 8.17 -9.06
CA SER A 170 5.53 6.86 -9.30
C SER A 170 6.59 5.77 -9.20
N ILE A 171 6.25 4.70 -8.50
CA ILE A 171 7.10 3.52 -8.35
C ILE A 171 6.22 2.27 -8.41
N SER A 172 6.67 1.25 -9.13
CA SER A 172 5.99 -0.05 -9.09
C SER A 172 6.44 -0.87 -7.89
N TYR A 173 5.57 -1.75 -7.43
CA TYR A 173 5.86 -2.74 -6.41
C TYR A 173 7.02 -3.62 -6.86
N GLU A 174 7.07 -3.98 -8.13
CA GLU A 174 8.13 -4.78 -8.76
C GLU A 174 9.50 -4.08 -8.67
N GLN A 175 9.55 -2.77 -8.98
CA GLN A 175 10.76 -1.96 -8.79
C GLN A 175 11.16 -1.90 -7.32
N LEU A 176 10.18 -1.71 -6.43
CA LEU A 176 10.41 -1.66 -4.99
C LEU A 176 11.02 -2.95 -4.44
N ILE A 177 10.49 -4.12 -4.84
CA ILE A 177 10.98 -5.42 -4.36
C ILE A 177 12.30 -5.85 -5.00
N SER A 178 12.56 -5.43 -6.23
CA SER A 178 13.85 -5.70 -6.89
C SER A 178 15.02 -5.04 -6.15
N GLY A 179 14.74 -4.09 -5.26
CA GLY A 179 15.75 -3.34 -4.54
C GLY A 179 16.57 -2.44 -5.47
N GLU A 180 16.02 -2.04 -6.62
CA GLU A 180 16.71 -1.20 -7.59
C GLU A 180 17.11 0.14 -6.93
N ARG A 181 18.37 0.21 -6.49
CA ARG A 181 18.91 1.32 -5.70
C ARG A 181 18.70 2.66 -6.38
N SER A 182 18.78 2.67 -7.72
CA SER A 182 18.55 3.86 -8.55
C SER A 182 17.16 4.49 -8.31
N GLN A 183 16.12 3.67 -8.14
CA GLN A 183 14.74 4.13 -7.93
C GLN A 183 14.50 4.55 -6.49
N LEU A 184 15.03 3.80 -5.53
CA LEU A 184 14.95 4.16 -4.11
C LEU A 184 15.67 5.48 -3.82
N ASP A 185 16.84 5.73 -4.42
CA ASP A 185 17.56 6.99 -4.27
C ASP A 185 16.81 8.17 -4.91
N LYS A 186 16.11 7.95 -6.03
CA LYS A 186 15.21 8.97 -6.61
C LYS A 186 14.03 9.26 -5.69
N LEU A 187 13.42 8.23 -5.09
CA LEU A 187 12.35 8.40 -4.11
C LEU A 187 12.82 9.20 -2.89
N LEU A 188 13.97 8.87 -2.29
CA LEU A 188 14.50 9.58 -1.13
C LEU A 188 14.79 11.06 -1.44
N ARG A 189 15.39 11.35 -2.61
CA ARG A 189 15.58 12.72 -3.08
C ARG A 189 14.24 13.44 -3.31
N PHE A 190 13.26 12.77 -3.90
CA PHE A 190 11.91 13.31 -4.05
C PHE A 190 11.25 13.62 -2.71
N LEU A 191 11.53 12.84 -1.66
CA LEU A 191 11.07 13.11 -0.29
C LEU A 191 11.89 14.20 0.42
N GLY A 192 13.04 14.60 -0.13
CA GLY A 192 13.89 15.64 0.44
C GLY A 192 14.75 15.17 1.61
N VAL A 193 15.06 13.87 1.68
CA VAL A 193 15.92 13.27 2.70
C VAL A 193 17.23 12.75 2.09
N SER A 194 18.20 12.43 2.93
CA SER A 194 19.47 11.85 2.48
C SER A 194 19.27 10.49 1.80
N THR A 195 20.08 10.20 0.78
CA THR A 195 20.08 8.89 0.12
C THR A 195 20.81 7.88 0.99
N ARG A 196 20.20 6.72 1.23
CA ARG A 196 20.81 5.61 1.97
C ARG A 196 20.09 4.31 1.63
N GLU A 197 20.72 3.21 1.99
CA GLU A 197 20.08 1.90 1.94
C GLU A 197 18.88 1.85 2.91
N LEU A 198 17.77 1.33 2.40
CA LEU A 198 16.54 1.08 3.16
C LEU A 198 16.42 -0.41 3.43
N THR A 199 16.02 -0.77 4.65
CA THR A 199 15.86 -2.17 5.06
C THR A 199 14.44 -2.43 5.55
N THR A 200 14.02 -3.69 5.48
CA THR A 200 12.72 -4.11 6.00
C THR A 200 12.75 -5.56 6.43
N THR A 201 12.03 -5.88 7.50
CA THR A 201 11.81 -7.25 7.97
C THR A 201 10.53 -7.86 7.40
N THR A 202 9.80 -7.13 6.55
CA THR A 202 8.57 -7.65 5.93
C THR A 202 8.90 -8.63 4.81
N ARG A 203 8.21 -9.77 4.80
CA ARG A 203 8.32 -10.79 3.74
C ARG A 203 7.00 -10.93 3.01
N ARG A 204 7.07 -11.30 1.72
CA ARG A 204 5.87 -11.55 0.90
C ARG A 204 5.16 -12.80 1.42
N LEU A 205 3.84 -12.70 1.57
CA LEU A 205 2.98 -13.86 1.71
C LEU A 205 2.76 -14.45 0.32
N GLY A 206 3.33 -15.62 0.02
CA GLY A 206 3.05 -16.35 -1.21
C GLY A 206 4.28 -16.82 -1.99
N ARG A 207 4.13 -17.99 -2.62
CA ARG A 207 5.09 -18.60 -3.55
C ARG A 207 5.23 -17.74 -4.82
N ASP A 208 6.42 -17.69 -5.42
CA ASP A 208 6.66 -16.92 -6.65
C ASP A 208 5.80 -17.38 -7.83
N ASN A 209 5.43 -18.66 -7.83
CA ASN A 209 4.71 -19.29 -8.93
C ASN A 209 3.19 -19.24 -8.72
N LEU A 210 2.50 -18.40 -9.48
CA LEU A 210 1.03 -18.28 -9.49
C LEU A 210 0.33 -19.62 -9.79
N ARG A 211 0.86 -20.40 -10.74
CA ARG A 211 0.32 -21.73 -11.11
C ARG A 211 0.30 -22.71 -9.92
N SER A 212 1.21 -22.54 -8.96
CA SER A 212 1.27 -23.38 -7.75
C SER A 212 0.32 -22.96 -6.64
N VAL A 213 -0.25 -21.75 -6.72
CA VAL A 213 -1.13 -21.19 -5.68
C VAL A 213 -2.58 -21.15 -6.16
N ILE A 214 -2.79 -20.90 -7.46
CA ILE A 214 -4.10 -20.82 -8.08
C ILE A 214 -4.46 -22.17 -8.71
N ALA A 215 -5.46 -22.84 -8.16
CA ALA A 215 -5.88 -24.17 -8.57
C ALA A 215 -6.43 -24.20 -10.01
N ASN A 216 -7.07 -23.12 -10.46
CA ASN A 216 -7.61 -22.98 -11.81
C ASN A 216 -6.82 -22.01 -12.69
N TYR A 217 -5.49 -22.01 -12.54
CA TYR A 217 -4.62 -21.09 -13.28
C TYR A 217 -4.75 -21.22 -14.80
N ASP A 218 -4.83 -22.44 -15.35
CA ASP A 218 -4.95 -22.66 -16.79
C ASP A 218 -6.29 -22.15 -17.35
N GLU A 219 -7.38 -22.33 -16.60
CA GLU A 219 -8.71 -21.81 -16.92
C GLU A 219 -8.70 -20.28 -16.99
N LEU A 220 -8.09 -19.61 -16.01
CA LEU A 220 -7.94 -18.15 -16.03
C LEU A 220 -7.08 -17.70 -17.21
N ARG A 221 -5.95 -18.38 -17.48
CA ARG A 221 -5.07 -18.03 -18.59
C ARG A 221 -5.81 -18.12 -19.92
N GLU A 222 -6.63 -19.16 -20.11
CA GLU A 222 -7.46 -19.33 -21.31
C GLU A 222 -8.52 -18.24 -21.40
N TYR A 223 -9.22 -17.93 -20.30
CA TYR A 223 -10.21 -16.85 -20.26
C TYR A 223 -9.62 -15.49 -20.67
N PHE A 224 -8.41 -15.16 -20.20
CA PHE A 224 -7.79 -13.86 -20.43
C PHE A 224 -6.91 -13.78 -21.70
N CYS A 225 -6.73 -14.86 -22.47
CA CYS A 225 -5.69 -14.94 -23.51
C CYS A 225 -5.86 -13.93 -24.65
N GLU A 226 -7.09 -13.56 -25.01
CA GLU A 226 -7.38 -12.55 -26.03
C GLU A 226 -7.61 -11.14 -25.44
N SER A 227 -7.49 -10.99 -24.12
CA SER A 227 -7.69 -9.73 -23.43
C SER A 227 -6.37 -8.98 -23.20
N ARG A 228 -6.44 -7.70 -22.85
CA ARG A 228 -5.28 -6.92 -22.39
C ARG A 228 -4.64 -7.43 -21.09
N PHE A 229 -5.28 -8.38 -20.40
CA PHE A 229 -4.80 -8.95 -19.15
C PHE A 229 -4.01 -10.25 -19.33
N ALA A 230 -3.84 -10.72 -20.58
CA ALA A 230 -3.06 -11.90 -20.91
C ALA A 230 -1.63 -11.84 -20.35
N GLU A 231 -1.01 -10.64 -20.36
CA GLU A 231 0.37 -10.41 -19.89
C GLU A 231 0.58 -10.83 -18.42
N PHE A 232 -0.46 -10.89 -17.58
CA PHE A 232 -0.34 -11.28 -16.17
C PHE A 232 -0.07 -12.78 -15.96
N PHE A 233 -0.25 -13.58 -17.01
CA PHE A 233 -0.07 -15.04 -17.00
C PHE A 233 1.26 -15.49 -17.62
N GLU A 234 2.14 -14.57 -18.03
CA GLU A 234 3.41 -14.91 -18.69
C GLU A 234 4.55 -15.25 -17.72
N ASP A 235 4.32 -15.16 -16.40
CA ASP A 235 5.32 -15.44 -15.37
C ASP A 235 5.57 -16.94 -15.12
N SER A 236 6.12 -17.62 -16.11
CA SER A 236 6.99 -18.77 -15.88
C SER A 236 7.96 -18.92 -17.04
N ILE A 237 9.06 -18.15 -17.04
CA ILE A 237 10.44 -18.51 -17.44
C ILE A 237 11.28 -17.22 -17.32
N LYS A 238 11.95 -17.03 -16.18
CA LYS A 238 13.35 -16.57 -16.12
C LYS A 238 13.94 -17.18 -14.85
N ARG A 239 14.42 -18.42 -15.00
CA ARG A 239 15.50 -18.93 -14.15
C ARG A 239 16.78 -18.44 -14.83
N GLU A 240 17.58 -17.70 -14.09
CA GLU A 240 19.04 -17.82 -14.21
C GLU A 240 19.51 -18.64 -13.01
#